data_AF-A0A3G5TA70-F1
#
_entry.id   AF-A0A3G5TA70-F1
#
_cell.length_a   1.000
_cell.length_b   1.000
_cell.length_c   1.000
_cell.angle_alpha   90.00
_cell.angle_beta   90.00
_cell.angle_gamma   90.00
#
_symmetry.space_group_name_H-M   'P 1'
#
loop_
_entity.id
_entity.type
_entity.pdbx_description
1 polymer ?
#
loop_
_entity_poly.entity_id
_entity_poly.type
_entity_poly.pdbx_seq_one_letter_code
_entity_poly.pdbx_strand_id
1 'polypeptide(L)' 'MEANSRFETMSTSYGRRVEVGRLHLSEPGSSGDGRVILDIPRQDPEYDAMWVALSPVEARDLADLLLRYAAAAESHG' A
#
# COMPACT_ATOMS: atom_id res chain seq x y z
N MET A 1 -18.75 6.63 -12.03
CA MET A 1 -17.32 6.97 -11.87
C MET A 1 -16.57 5.66 -11.79
N GLU A 2 -15.86 5.26 -12.84
CA GLU A 2 -15.02 4.07 -12.77
C GLU A 2 -13.62 4.50 -12.34
N ALA A 3 -13.24 4.15 -11.11
CA ALA A 3 -11.86 4.22 -10.68
C ALA A 3 -11.08 3.18 -11.49
N ASN A 4 -10.29 3.62 -12.48
CA ASN A 4 -9.37 2.75 -13.18
C ASN A 4 -8.17 2.49 -12.25
N SER A 5 -8.35 1.55 -11.33
CA SER A 5 -7.33 1.17 -10.35
C SER A 5 -6.54 -0.01 -10.90
N ARG A 6 -5.30 0.26 -11.30
CA ARG A 6 -4.30 -0.78 -11.55
C ARG A 6 -3.75 -1.21 -10.20
N PHE A 7 -3.90 -2.49 -9.87
CA PHE A 7 -3.34 -3.10 -8.69
C PHE A 7 -2.19 -4.03 -9.08
N GLU A 8 -1.15 -4.04 -8.25
CA GLU A 8 -0.10 -5.05 -8.25
C GLU A 8 -0.22 -5.87 -6.96
N THR A 9 -0.01 -7.19 -7.08
CA THR A 9 -0.23 -8.13 -5.98
C THR A 9 1.05 -8.89 -5.68
N MET A 10 1.35 -9.09 -4.41
CA MET A 10 2.44 -9.93 -3.92
C MET A 10 1.91 -10.93 -2.88
N SER A 11 2.45 -12.15 -2.87
CA SER A 11 2.25 -13.11 -1.78
C SER A 11 3.48 -13.17 -0.90
N THR A 12 3.29 -13.08 0.42
CA THR A 12 4.36 -13.24 1.40
C THR A 12 4.70 -14.72 1.59
N SER A 13 5.89 -15.01 2.15
CA SER A 13 6.34 -16.37 2.43
C SER A 13 5.46 -17.14 3.42
N TYR A 14 4.65 -16.44 4.21
CA TYR A 14 3.67 -17.00 5.15
C TYR A 14 2.24 -17.01 4.58
N GLY A 15 2.09 -16.86 3.26
CA GLY A 15 0.83 -17.07 2.54
C GLY A 15 -0.16 -15.92 2.60
N ARG A 16 0.24 -14.71 3.06
CA ARG A 16 -0.63 -13.53 2.99
C ARG A 16 -0.49 -12.81 1.66
N ARG A 17 -1.60 -12.31 1.14
CA ARG A 17 -1.63 -11.44 -0.04
C ARG A 17 -1.50 -9.99 0.38
N VAL A 18 -0.72 -9.22 -0.36
CA VAL A 18 -0.62 -7.76 -0.25
C VAL A 18 -0.95 -7.18 -1.61
N GLU A 19 -1.81 -6.16 -1.65
CA GLU A 19 -2.18 -5.47 -2.89
C GLU A 19 -1.78 -4.00 -2.81
N VAL A 20 -1.16 -3.50 -3.87
CA VAL A 20 -0.72 -2.10 -3.99
C VAL A 20 -1.41 -1.52 -5.22
N GLY A 21 -2.11 -0.41 -5.04
CA GLY A 21 -2.84 0.23 -6.12
C GLY A 21 -2.68 1.73 -6.14
N ARG A 22 -3.29 2.35 -7.15
CA ARG A 22 -3.46 3.80 -7.21
C ARG A 22 -4.94 4.16 -7.17
N LEU A 23 -5.28 5.09 -6.27
CA LEU A 23 -6.60 5.69 -6.20
C LEU A 23 -6.52 7.14 -6.69
N HIS A 24 -7.29 7.44 -7.73
CA HIS A 24 -7.48 8.81 -8.19
C HIS A 24 -8.74 9.38 -7.53
N LEU A 25 -8.55 10.32 -6.62
CA LEU A 25 -9.66 11.08 -6.03
C LEU A 25 -9.95 12.26 -6.95
N SER A 26 -11.01 12.15 -7.75
CA SER A 26 -11.51 13.25 -8.58
C SER A 26 -12.36 14.19 -7.72
N GLU A 27 -11.73 15.03 -6.88
CA GLU A 27 -12.45 16.09 -6.18
C GLU A 27 -12.49 17.38 -7.01
N PRO A 28 -13.65 18.05 -7.16
CA PRO A 28 -13.74 19.31 -7.90
C PRO A 28 -12.92 20.39 -7.19
N GLY A 29 -11.89 20.92 -7.86
CA GLY A 29 -11.06 22.01 -7.35
C GLY A 29 -9.77 21.60 -6.64
N SER A 30 -9.54 20.29 -6.47
CA SER A 30 -8.25 19.75 -6.05
C SER A 30 -7.52 19.21 -7.27
N SER A 31 -6.28 19.63 -7.49
CA SER A 31 -5.35 18.90 -8.36
C SER A 31 -5.11 17.55 -7.68
N GLY A 32 -6.00 16.58 -7.90
CA GLY A 32 -6.09 15.35 -7.13
C GLY A 32 -4.79 14.55 -7.19
N ASP A 33 -3.91 14.76 -6.21
CA ASP A 33 -2.70 13.98 -6.02
C ASP A 33 -3.13 12.55 -5.70
N GLY A 34 -3.02 11.67 -6.71
CA GLY A 34 -3.41 10.27 -6.58
C GLY A 34 -2.80 9.63 -5.34
N ARG A 35 -3.61 8.89 -4.58
CA ARG A 35 -3.18 8.14 -3.41
C ARG A 35 -2.63 6.78 -3.82
N VAL A 36 -1.62 6.32 -3.11
CA VAL A 36 -1.17 4.93 -3.16
C VAL A 36 -2.01 4.16 -2.15
N ILE A 37 -2.67 3.09 -2.59
CA ILE A 37 -3.44 2.22 -1.72
C ILE A 37 -2.60 1.00 -1.39
N LEU A 38 -2.53 0.65 -0.12
CA LEU A 38 -1.92 -0.57 0.37
C LEU A 38 -2.97 -1.38 1.13
N ASP A 39 -3.33 -2.54 0.58
CA ASP A 39 -4.18 -3.51 1.24
C ASP A 39 -3.31 -4.52 2.01
N ILE A 40 -3.47 -4.51 3.33
CA ILE A 40 -2.84 -5.48 4.23
C ILE A 40 -4.00 -6.17 4.94
N PRO A 41 -4.41 -7.38 4.50
CA PRO A 41 -5.45 -8.13 5.19
C PRO A 41 -5.03 -8.32 6.64
N ARG A 42 -5.77 -7.67 7.54
CA ARG A 42 -5.61 -7.84 8.98
C ARG A 42 -6.27 -9.17 9.36
N GLN A 43 -5.73 -9.85 10.36
CA GLN A 43 -6.36 -11.06 10.89
C GLN A 43 -7.66 -10.77 11.65
N ASP A 44 -8.05 -9.50 11.73
CA ASP A 44 -9.23 -9.04 12.44
C ASP A 44 -10.36 -8.80 11.42
N PRO A 45 -11.46 -9.57 11.47
CA PRO A 45 -12.60 -9.43 10.57
C PRO A 45 -13.20 -8.03 10.56
N GLU A 46 -13.04 -7.26 11.65
CA GLU A 46 -13.55 -5.89 11.76
C GLU A 46 -12.78 -4.89 10.88
N TYR A 47 -11.55 -5.26 10.47
CA TYR A 47 -10.67 -4.43 9.65
C TYR A 47 -10.25 -5.10 8.33
N ASP A 48 -10.92 -6.18 7.94
CA ASP A 48 -10.56 -7.04 6.81
C ASP A 48 -10.67 -6.32 5.44
N ALA A 49 -11.35 -5.17 5.40
CA ALA A 49 -11.51 -4.34 4.20
C ALA A 49 -10.88 -2.95 4.32
N MET A 50 -10.01 -2.71 5.31
CA MET A 50 -9.44 -1.39 5.53
C MET A 50 -8.17 -1.16 4.70
N TRP A 51 -8.31 -0.36 3.66
CA TRP A 51 -7.21 0.10 2.82
C TRP A 51 -6.45 1.24 3.48
N VAL A 52 -5.11 1.18 3.46
CA VAL A 52 -4.27 2.33 3.83
C VAL A 52 -4.10 3.20 2.59
N ALA A 53 -4.64 4.42 2.64
CA ALA A 53 -4.46 5.41 1.58
C ALA A 53 -3.32 6.37 1.94
N LEU A 54 -2.22 6.29 1.21
CA LEU A 54 -1.01 7.08 1.42
C LEU A 54 -0.90 8.16 0.35
N SER A 55 -0.38 9.33 0.73
CA SER A 55 0.17 10.27 -0.23
C SER A 55 1.43 9.68 -0.91
N PRO A 56 1.85 10.22 -2.07
CA PRO A 56 3.09 9.80 -2.70
C PRO A 56 4.35 9.99 -1.84
N VAL A 57 4.34 10.92 -0.87
CA VAL A 57 5.48 11.13 0.05
C VAL A 57 5.49 10.02 1.09
N GLU A 58 4.37 9.78 1.77
CA GLU A 58 4.26 8.73 2.79
C GLU A 58 4.54 7.33 2.21
N ALA A 59 4.14 7.07 0.97
CA ALA A 59 4.45 5.82 0.28
C ALA A 59 5.96 5.63 0.04
N ARG A 60 6.69 6.71 -0.27
CA ARG A 60 8.17 6.66 -0.40
C ARG A 60 8.82 6.42 0.95
N ASP A 61 8.37 7.12 1.99
CA ASP A 61 8.90 6.95 3.35
C ASP A 61 8.70 5.53 3.87
N LEU A 62 7.55 4.91 3.56
CA LEU A 62 7.29 3.51 3.89
C LEU A 62 8.21 2.56 3.12
N ALA A 63 8.43 2.79 1.81
CA ALA A 63 9.34 1.98 1.02
C ALA A 63 10.78 2.02 1.57
N ASP A 64 11.26 3.22 1.94
CA ASP A 64 12.57 3.38 2.56
C ASP A 64 12.67 2.65 3.90
N LEU A 65 11.60 2.67 4.70
CA LEU A 65 11.55 1.91 5.95
C LEU A 65 11.66 0.39 5.70
N LEU A 66 10.91 -0.13 4.73
CA LEU A 66 10.96 -1.56 4.37
C LEU A 66 12.36 -1.97 3.91
N LEU A 67 13.01 -1.17 3.06
CA LEU A 67 14.37 -1.44 2.59
C LEU A 67 15.39 -1.48 3.73
N ARG A 68 15.30 -0.54 4.68
CA ARG A 68 16.19 -0.53 5.85
C ARG A 68 16.04 -1.79 6.70
N TYR A 69 14.82 -2.23 6.97
CA TYR A 69 14.57 -3.43 7.77
C TYR A 69 14.95 -4.72 7.02
N ALA A 70 14.74 -4.78 5.70
CA ALA A 70 15.18 -5.91 4.89
C ALA A 70 16.71 -6.05 4.93
N ALA A 71 17.45 -4.97 4.66
CA ALA A 71 18.90 -4.96 4.74
C ALA A 71 19.43 -5.35 6.12
N ALA A 72 18.77 -4.87 7.19
CA ALA A 72 19.09 -5.26 8.55
C ALA A 72 18.87 -6.76 8.79
N ALA A 73 17.75 -7.33 8.35
CA ALA A 73 17.46 -8.75 8.51
C ALA A 73 18.43 -9.66 7.73
N GLU A 74 18.80 -9.28 6.51
CA GLU A 74 19.78 -9.99 5.68
C GLU A 74 21.19 -9.96 6.27
N SER A 75 21.56 -8.87 6.94
CA SER A 75 22.88 -8.74 7.58
C SER A 75 23.04 -9.61 8.84
N HIS A 76 21.95 -10.13 9.40
CA HIS A 76 21.94 -10.97 10.62
C HIS A 76 21.69 -12.46 10.34
N GLY A 77 21.60 -12.87 9.07
CA GLY A 77 21.42 -14.27 8.64
C GLY A 77 22.67 -14.80 7.95
#